data_AF-A0A957WY59-F1
#
_entry.id   AF-A0A957WY59-F1
#
_cell.length_a   1.000
_cell.length_b   1.000
_cell.length_c   1.000
_cell.angle_alpha   90.00
_cell.angle_beta   90.00
_cell.angle_gamma   90.00
#
_symmetry.space_group_name_H-M   'P 1'
#
loop_
_entity.id
_entity.type
_entity.pdbx_description
1 polymer ?
#
loop_
_entity_poly.entity_id
_entity_poly.type
_entity_poly.pdbx_seq_one_letter_code
_entity_poly.pdbx_strand_id
1 'polypeptide(L)'
;MAEEKVSSISNSKSLEEMADFWDTHSLADYDDDIEEVEMIFDPAARRTWVGIEPDLLADLRRIARERRVSTQTLINLWLSERVARL
;
A
#
# COMPACT_ATOMS: atom_id res chain seq x y z
N MET A 1 5.33 21.49 -14.51
CA MET A 1 5.10 21.96 -13.13
C MET A 1 4.60 20.76 -12.36
N ALA A 2 5.30 20.28 -11.34
CA ALA A 2 4.79 19.19 -10.52
C ALA A 2 3.70 19.78 -9.61
N GLU A 3 2.47 19.27 -9.68
CA GLU A 3 1.44 19.60 -8.68
C GLU A 3 2.01 19.31 -7.28
N GLU A 4 1.99 20.31 -6.41
CA GLU A 4 2.32 20.15 -5.00
C GLU A 4 1.25 19.22 -4.41
N LYS A 5 1.65 18.03 -3.93
CA LYS A 5 0.72 17.06 -3.36
C LYS A 5 0.23 17.56 -2.01
N VAL A 6 -0.94 18.20 -2.01
CA VAL A 6 -1.65 18.62 -0.81
C VAL A 6 -2.73 17.61 -0.43
N SER A 7 -3.06 17.52 0.85
CA SER A 7 -4.22 16.73 1.29
C SER A 7 -5.53 17.38 0.81
N SER A 8 -6.54 16.56 0.50
CA SER A 8 -7.81 17.03 -0.08
C SER A 8 -8.68 17.82 0.90
N ILE A 9 -8.67 17.47 2.19
CA ILE A 9 -9.51 18.09 3.22
C ILE A 9 -8.75 19.18 3.95
N SER A 10 -7.61 18.83 4.57
CA SER A 10 -6.84 19.78 5.38
C SER A 10 -5.95 20.73 4.57
N ASN A 11 -5.82 20.53 3.25
CA ASN A 11 -4.93 21.30 2.34
C ASN A 11 -3.46 21.36 2.79
N SER A 12 -3.04 20.42 3.64
CA SER A 12 -1.72 20.36 4.25
C SER A 12 -0.68 19.90 3.25
N LYS A 13 0.54 20.45 3.37
CA LYS A 13 1.71 20.11 2.55
C LYS A 13 2.68 19.18 3.25
N SER A 14 2.54 18.96 4.56
CA SER A 14 3.32 18.01 5.35
C SER A 14 2.44 17.15 6.26
N LEU A 15 3.04 16.07 6.79
CA LEU A 15 2.36 15.22 7.78
C LEU A 15 2.14 15.96 9.10
N GLU A 16 3.08 16.80 9.51
CA GLU A 16 2.98 17.62 10.72
C GLU A 16 1.82 18.62 10.63
N GLU A 17 1.70 19.33 9.51
CA GLU A 17 0.61 20.28 9.28
C GLU A 17 -0.77 19.57 9.24
N MET A 18 -0.81 18.35 8.70
CA MET A 18 -2.02 17.54 8.70
C MET A 18 -2.40 17.06 10.09
N ALA A 19 -1.42 16.72 10.94
CA ALA A 19 -1.65 16.34 12.33
C ALA A 19 -2.21 17.52 13.13
N ASP A 20 -1.59 18.71 13.02
CA ASP A 20 -2.04 19.93 13.71
C ASP A 20 -3.49 20.31 13.33
N PHE A 21 -3.88 20.11 12.07
CA PHE A 21 -5.24 20.33 11.61
C PHE A 21 -6.23 19.39 12.29
N TRP A 22 -5.98 18.07 12.25
CA TRP A 22 -6.90 17.06 12.78
C TRP A 22 -6.92 16.97 14.31
N ASP A 23 -5.89 17.50 15.00
CA ASP A 23 -5.92 17.67 16.46
C ASP A 23 -6.99 18.69 16.91
N THR A 24 -7.39 19.59 16.02
CA THR A 24 -8.34 20.68 16.32
C THR A 24 -9.67 20.59 15.57
N HIS A 25 -9.80 19.69 14.58
CA HIS A 25 -11.00 19.51 13.76
C HIS A 25 -11.59 18.11 13.94
N SER A 26 -12.92 18.00 14.03
CA SER A 26 -13.59 16.70 14.10
C SER A 26 -13.74 16.11 12.70
N LEU A 27 -13.49 14.81 12.55
CA LEU A 27 -13.79 14.09 11.30
C LEU A 27 -15.29 14.17 10.93
N ALA A 28 -16.17 14.23 11.94
CA ALA A 28 -17.61 14.32 11.73
C ALA A 28 -18.06 15.61 11.02
N ASP A 29 -17.22 16.65 11.01
CA ASP A 29 -17.53 17.92 10.33
C ASP A 29 -17.39 17.81 8.80
N TYR A 30 -16.88 16.70 8.30
CA TYR A 30 -16.53 16.47 6.89
C TYR A 30 -17.25 15.24 6.30
N ASP A 31 -18.43 14.88 6.81
CA ASP A 31 -19.20 13.69 6.38
C ASP A 31 -19.50 13.69 4.87
N ASP A 32 -19.73 14.87 4.28
CA ASP A 32 -19.96 15.04 2.83
C ASP A 32 -18.68 14.88 1.99
N ASP A 33 -17.49 14.99 2.60
CA ASP A 33 -16.18 14.91 1.96
C ASP A 33 -15.49 13.55 2.15
N ILE A 34 -16.07 12.65 2.96
CA ILE A 34 -15.55 11.32 3.25
C ILE A 34 -16.54 10.24 2.81
N GLU A 35 -16.00 9.05 2.53
CA GLU A 35 -16.82 7.87 2.24
C GLU A 35 -16.58 6.80 3.31
N GLU A 36 -17.64 6.11 3.71
CA GLU A 36 -17.53 4.98 4.64
C GLU A 36 -16.79 3.83 3.95
N VAL A 37 -15.70 3.37 4.56
CA VAL A 37 -14.90 2.25 4.05
C VAL A 37 -15.02 1.06 4.99
N GLU A 38 -15.41 -0.09 4.44
CA GLU A 38 -15.42 -1.35 5.18
C GLU A 38 -13.98 -1.80 5.44
N MET A 39 -13.54 -1.69 6.70
CA MET A 39 -12.24 -2.18 7.14
C MET A 39 -12.37 -3.51 7.88
N ILE A 40 -11.89 -4.59 7.27
CA ILE A 40 -11.81 -5.89 7.93
C ILE A 40 -10.48 -5.97 8.69
N PHE A 41 -10.54 -5.83 10.01
CA PHE A 41 -9.42 -6.15 10.88
C PHE A 41 -9.48 -7.62 11.29
N ASP A 42 -8.58 -8.44 10.75
CA ASP A 42 -8.44 -9.84 11.12
C ASP A 42 -7.10 -10.08 11.85
N PRO A 43 -7.09 -10.10 13.20
CA PRO A 43 -5.90 -10.41 13.98
C PRO A 43 -5.39 -11.85 13.77
N ALA A 44 -6.27 -12.76 13.33
CA ALA A 44 -5.93 -14.16 13.09
C ALA A 44 -5.36 -14.39 11.67
N ALA A 45 -5.46 -13.40 10.77
CA ALA A 45 -4.82 -13.43 9.46
C ALA A 45 -3.30 -13.48 9.61
N ARG A 46 -2.75 -14.69 9.67
CA ARG A 46 -1.30 -14.92 9.70
C ARG A 46 -0.70 -14.58 8.34
N ARG A 47 -0.11 -13.39 8.24
CA ARG A 47 0.73 -13.00 7.11
C ARG A 47 2.18 -13.29 7.46
N THR A 48 2.82 -14.15 6.68
CA THR A 48 4.28 -14.34 6.75
C THR A 48 4.95 -13.36 5.81
N TRP A 49 5.86 -12.56 6.36
CA TRP A 49 6.67 -11.62 5.59
C TRP A 49 8.05 -12.22 5.33
N VAL A 50 8.51 -12.11 4.09
CA VAL A 50 9.85 -12.51 3.69
C VAL A 50 10.53 -11.30 3.06
N GLY A 51 11.69 -10.93 3.57
CA GLY A 51 12.50 -9.85 2.99
C GLY A 51 13.00 -10.24 1.61
N ILE A 52 12.92 -9.30 0.67
CA ILE A 52 13.46 -9.44 -0.69
C ILE A 52 14.36 -8.23 -0.93
N GLU A 53 15.57 -8.48 -1.41
CA GLU A 53 16.52 -7.41 -1.75
C GLU A 53 15.89 -6.40 -2.73
N PRO A 54 16.11 -5.08 -2.55
CA PRO A 54 15.43 -4.05 -3.33
C PRO A 54 15.57 -4.21 -4.85
N ASP A 55 16.77 -4.51 -5.33
CA ASP A 55 17.05 -4.67 -6.76
C ASP A 55 16.34 -5.91 -7.33
N LEU A 56 16.34 -7.01 -6.58
CA LEU A 56 15.62 -8.22 -6.95
C LEU A 56 14.11 -7.97 -7.00
N LEU A 57 13.56 -7.22 -6.03
CA LEU A 57 12.15 -6.85 -6.04
C LEU A 57 11.79 -5.97 -7.24
N ALA A 58 12.68 -5.06 -7.64
CA ALA A 58 12.48 -4.22 -8.83
C ALA A 58 12.38 -5.06 -10.11
N ASP A 59 13.27 -6.05 -10.26
CA ASP A 59 13.22 -6.99 -11.38
C ASP A 59 11.96 -7.87 -11.36
N LEU A 60 11.61 -8.42 -10.20
CA LEU A 60 10.39 -9.22 -10.04
C LEU A 60 9.13 -8.43 -10.40
N ARG A 61 9.06 -7.15 -10.02
CA ARG A 61 7.95 -6.26 -10.39
C ARG A 61 7.89 -6.01 -11.90
N ARG A 62 9.03 -5.77 -12.54
CA ARG A 62 9.12 -5.58 -13.99
C ARG A 62 8.62 -6.82 -14.73
N ILE A 63 9.08 -8.01 -14.35
CA ILE A 63 8.72 -9.28 -14.98
C ILE A 63 7.23 -9.60 -14.73
N ALA A 64 6.73 -9.39 -13.51
CA ALA A 64 5.32 -9.60 -13.18
C ALA A 64 4.40 -8.74 -14.05
N ARG A 65 4.78 -7.47 -14.25
CA ARG A 65 4.05 -6.53 -15.14
C ARG A 65 4.06 -6.98 -16.59
N GLU A 66 5.21 -7.39 -17.13
CA GLU A 66 5.32 -7.93 -18.49
C GLU A 66 4.41 -9.16 -18.69
N ARG A 67 4.29 -9.99 -17.66
CA ARG A 67 3.44 -11.20 -17.64
C ARG A 67 1.98 -10.94 -17.24
N ARG A 68 1.60 -9.68 -16.93
CA ARG A 68 0.27 -9.29 -16.46
C ARG A 68 -0.22 -10.07 -15.24
N VAL A 69 0.68 -10.37 -14.30
CA VAL A 69 0.38 -11.01 -13.01
C VAL A 69 0.88 -10.14 -11.86
N SER A 70 0.40 -10.41 -10.64
CA SER A 70 0.93 -9.73 -9.46
C SER A 70 2.34 -10.22 -9.13
N THR A 71 3.17 -9.38 -8.51
CA THR A 71 4.50 -9.76 -8.03
C THR A 71 4.43 -10.93 -7.04
N GLN A 72 3.41 -10.95 -6.16
CA GLN A 72 3.17 -12.06 -5.23
C GLN A 72 2.88 -13.37 -5.97
N THR A 73 2.04 -13.34 -7.01
CA THR A 73 1.73 -14.52 -7.83
C THR A 73 2.99 -15.06 -8.50
N LEU A 74 3.81 -14.18 -9.09
CA LEU A 74 5.06 -14.56 -9.73
C LEU A 74 6.02 -15.23 -8.74
N ILE A 75 6.23 -14.62 -7.56
CA ILE A 75 7.10 -15.16 -6.51
C ILE A 75 6.63 -16.55 -6.08
N ASN A 76 5.34 -16.70 -5.77
CA ASN A 76 4.79 -17.98 -5.31
C ASN A 76 4.93 -19.07 -6.38
N LEU A 77 4.68 -18.76 -7.65
CA LEU A 77 4.86 -19.69 -8.75
C LEU A 77 6.31 -20.18 -8.82
N TRP A 78 7.27 -19.26 -8.86
CA TRP A 78 8.69 -19.61 -8.98
C TRP A 78 9.24 -20.34 -7.76
N LEU A 79 8.83 -19.97 -6.54
CA LEU A 79 9.19 -20.70 -5.33
C LEU A 79 8.61 -22.12 -5.36
N SER A 80 7.36 -22.28 -5.78
CA SER A 80 6.72 -23.60 -5.90
C SER A 80 7.44 -24.48 -6.92
N GLU A 81 7.77 -23.92 -8.10
CA GLU A 81 8.55 -24.62 -9.13
C GLU A 81 9.95 -25.02 -8.63
N ARG A 82 10.60 -24.16 -7.83
CA ARG A 82 11.91 -24.44 -7.27
C ARG A 82 11.84 -25.57 -6.25
N VAL A 83 10.86 -25.54 -5.35
CA VAL A 83 10.66 -26.57 -4.31
C VAL A 83 10.33 -27.92 -4.94
N ALA A 84 9.49 -27.96 -5.99
CA ALA A 84 9.13 -29.19 -6.67
C ALA A 84 10.30 -29.88 -7.41
N ARG A 85 11.43 -29.18 -7.61
CA ARG A 85 12.65 -29.71 -8.23
C ARG A 85 13.72 -30.13 -7.22
N LEU A 86 13.48 -29.90 -5.93
CA LEU A 86 14.33 -30.41 -4.85
C LEU A 86 13.92 -31.86 -4.52
#